data_AF-A0AAJ1R8X5-F1
#
_entry.id   AF-A0AAJ1R8X5-F1
#
_cell.length_a   1.000
_cell.length_b   1.000
_cell.length_c   1.000
_cell.angle_alpha   90.00
_cell.angle_beta   90.00
_cell.angle_gamma   90.00
#
_symmetry.space_group_name_H-M   'P 1'
#
loop_
_entity.id
_entity.type
_entity.pdbx_description
1 polymer ?
#
loop_
_entity_poly.entity_id
_entity_poly.type
_entity_poly.pdbx_seq_one_letter_code
_entity_poly.pdbx_strand_id
1 'polypeptide(L)'
;MVDTIIGAAVKIRKSGNSNILTVPKEIKPRAQTYQVFQGRDGMIVYVPTHQNPFKDKNWVAAHHNMIQPEEIGGPLLGTELSD
;
A
#
# COMPACT_ATOMS: atom_id res chain seq x y z
N MET A 1 10.87 -6.81 4.44
CA MET A 1 10.63 -5.49 5.07
C MET A 1 10.04 -5.79 6.43
N VAL A 2 10.72 -5.44 7.52
CA VAL A 2 10.26 -5.77 8.88
C VAL A 2 9.36 -4.63 9.33
N ASP A 3 8.11 -4.92 9.65
CA ASP A 3 7.18 -3.95 10.23
C ASP A 3 7.67 -3.60 11.64
N THR A 4 8.27 -2.42 11.81
CA THR A 4 8.69 -1.94 13.12
C THR A 4 7.45 -1.52 13.91
N ILE A 5 7.08 -2.31 14.93
CA ILE A 5 6.08 -1.91 15.92
C ILE A 5 6.72 -0.86 16.84
N ILE A 6 6.41 0.41 16.61
CA ILE A 6 6.75 1.48 17.53
C ILE A 6 5.68 1.45 18.63
N GLY A 7 6.00 0.89 19.79
CA GLY A 7 5.07 0.67 20.92
C GLY A 7 4.54 1.93 21.63
N ALA A 8 4.33 3.02 20.90
CA ALA A 8 3.82 4.27 21.45
C ALA A 8 2.29 4.22 21.56
N ALA A 9 1.78 4.16 22.80
CA ALA A 9 0.35 4.32 23.07
C ALA A 9 -0.06 5.80 22.88
N VAL A 10 -1.06 6.04 22.02
CA VAL A 10 -1.59 7.38 21.76
C VAL A 10 -3.05 7.48 22.19
N LYS A 11 -3.46 8.64 22.71
CA LYS A 11 -4.83 8.91 23.13
C LYS A 11 -5.61 9.59 22.01
N ILE A 12 -6.85 9.14 21.78
CA ILE A 12 -7.78 9.83 20.88
C ILE A 12 -8.14 11.19 21.47
N ARG A 13 -8.17 12.22 20.63
CA ARG A 13 -8.62 13.57 20.97
C ARG A 13 -9.84 13.95 20.14
N LYS A 14 -10.78 14.68 20.73
CA LYS A 14 -11.93 15.23 20.01
C LYS A 14 -11.54 16.57 19.37
N SER A 15 -11.91 16.76 18.11
CA SER A 15 -11.78 18.03 17.38
C SER A 15 -13.06 18.26 16.57
N GLY A 16 -13.87 19.23 17.00
CA GLY A 16 -15.21 19.44 16.48
C GLY A 16 -16.06 18.16 16.57
N ASN A 17 -16.56 17.70 15.43
CA ASN A 17 -17.35 16.47 15.30
C ASN A 17 -16.51 15.23 14.96
N SER A 18 -15.19 15.31 15.07
CA SER A 18 -14.27 14.24 14.66
C SER A 18 -13.32 13.82 15.79
N ASN A 19 -12.77 12.62 15.64
CA ASN A 19 -11.73 12.08 16.50
C ASN A 19 -10.38 12.11 15.77
N ILE A 20 -9.33 12.53 16.46
CA ILE A 20 -7.98 12.64 15.94
C ILE A 20 -7.06 11.72 16.74
N LEU A 21 -6.30 10.90 16.01
CA LEU A 21 -5.16 10.14 16.53
C LEU A 21 -3.88 10.87 16.11
N THR A 22 -3.04 11.19 17.08
CA THR A 22 -1.75 11.82 16.80
C THR A 22 -0.76 10.75 16.37
N VAL A 23 -0.03 11.00 15.27
CA VAL A 23 1.03 10.11 14.81
C VAL A 23 2.31 10.43 15.60
N PRO A 24 2.92 9.45 16.30
CA PRO A 24 4.20 9.63 16.97
C PRO A 24 5.31 10.08 16.01
N LYS A 25 6.28 10.88 16.51
CA LYS A 25 7.32 11.50 15.68
C LYS A 25 8.26 10.49 15.00
N GLU A 26 8.34 9.29 15.55
CA GLU A 26 9.14 8.18 15.07
C GLU A 26 8.57 7.62 13.75
N ILE A 27 7.25 7.74 13.55
CA ILE A 27 6.59 7.39 12.30
C ILE A 27 6.66 8.59 11.36
N LYS A 28 7.38 8.45 10.26
CA LYS A 28 7.49 9.49 9.22
C LYS A 28 6.43 9.23 8.14
N PRO A 29 5.33 10.02 8.10
CA PRO A 29 4.28 9.84 7.09
C PRO A 29 4.85 10.10 5.69
N ARG A 30 4.54 9.24 4.73
CA ARG A 30 5.01 9.36 3.33
C ARG A 30 4.01 10.05 2.40
N ALA A 31 2.77 10.24 2.87
CA ALA A 31 1.70 10.93 2.16
C ALA A 31 0.99 11.92 3.10
N GLN A 32 0.26 12.87 2.51
CA GLN A 32 -0.60 13.81 3.24
C GLN A 32 -2.02 13.28 3.44
N THR A 33 -2.47 12.39 2.56
CA THR A 33 -3.83 11.84 2.52
C THR A 33 -3.81 10.33 2.64
N TYR A 34 -4.77 9.78 3.37
CA TYR A 34 -4.88 8.35 3.67
C TYR A 34 -6.32 7.90 3.50
N GLN A 35 -6.50 6.69 2.96
CA GLN A 35 -7.74 5.95 3.11
C GLN A 35 -7.76 5.25 4.46
N VAL A 36 -8.93 5.24 5.10
CA VAL A 36 -9.11 4.72 6.46
C VAL A 36 -10.07 3.55 6.43
N PHE A 37 -9.67 2.43 7.01
CA PHE A 37 -10.48 1.21 7.10
C PHE A 37 -10.49 0.69 8.53
N GLN A 38 -11.60 0.07 8.92
CA GLN A 38 -11.71 -0.68 10.16
C GLN A 38 -11.66 -2.17 9.85
N GLY A 39 -10.62 -2.84 10.35
CA GLY A 39 -10.48 -4.29 10.24
C GLY A 39 -11.41 -5.04 11.22
N ARG A 40 -11.46 -6.38 11.07
CA ARG A 40 -12.32 -7.27 11.88
C ARG A 40 -12.05 -7.16 13.38
N ASP A 41 -10.80 -6.95 13.76
CA ASP A 41 -10.37 -6.89 15.17
C ASP A 41 -10.43 -5.46 15.75
N GLY A 42 -11.17 -4.55 15.09
CA GLY A 42 -11.26 -3.15 15.51
C GLY A 42 -10.03 -2.31 15.19
N MET A 43 -9.04 -2.88 14.49
CA MET A 43 -7.88 -2.17 13.99
C MET A 43 -8.29 -1.05 13.04
N ILE A 44 -7.72 0.15 13.22
CA ILE A 44 -7.86 1.25 12.29
C ILE A 44 -6.62 1.30 11.42
N VAL A 45 -6.78 1.06 10.12
CA VAL A 45 -5.68 1.01 9.16
C VAL A 45 -5.72 2.26 8.28
N TYR A 46 -4.60 2.97 8.23
CA TYR A 46 -4.41 4.14 7.37
C TYR A 46 -3.49 3.77 6.21
N VAL A 47 -4.04 3.75 5.00
CA VAL A 47 -3.28 3.43 3.78
C VAL A 47 -3.02 4.73 3.03
N PRO A 48 -1.74 5.11 2.77
CA PRO A 48 -1.44 6.34 2.05
C PRO A 48 -2.06 6.30 0.66
N THR A 49 -2.76 7.37 0.28
CA THR A 49 -3.28 7.47 -1.08
C THR A 49 -2.16 7.89 -2.01
N HIS A 50 -1.91 7.07 -3.03
CA HIS A 50 -1.02 7.40 -4.12
C HIS A 50 -1.81 7.49 -5.43
N GLN A 51 -1.34 8.33 -6.34
CA GLN A 51 -1.87 8.34 -7.69
C GLN A 51 -1.53 7.01 -8.34
N ASN A 52 -2.55 6.23 -8.68
CA ASN A 52 -2.35 4.94 -9.31
C ASN A 52 -1.85 5.16 -10.75
N PRO A 53 -0.60 4.75 -11.08
CA PRO A 53 -0.04 4.97 -12.41
C PRO A 53 -0.84 4.27 -13.52
N PHE A 54 -1.49 3.14 -13.21
CA PHE A 54 -2.32 2.40 -14.16
C PHE A 54 -3.68 3.06 -14.46
N LYS A 55 -4.07 4.07 -13.66
CA LYS A 55 -5.24 4.90 -13.94
C LYS A 55 -4.87 6.23 -14.59
N ASP A 56 -3.58 6.55 -14.65
CA ASP A 56 -3.08 7.75 -15.30
C ASP A 56 -2.87 7.49 -16.80
N LYS A 57 -3.70 8.12 -17.63
CA LYS A 57 -3.65 7.97 -19.09
C LYS A 57 -2.29 8.35 -19.67
N ASN A 58 -1.63 9.37 -19.11
CA ASN A 58 -0.33 9.81 -19.60
C ASN A 58 0.75 8.80 -19.23
N TRP A 59 0.69 8.24 -18.02
CA TRP A 59 1.63 7.21 -17.58
C TRP A 59 1.48 5.94 -18.43
N VAL A 60 0.25 5.46 -18.62
CA VAL A 60 -0.05 4.29 -19.46
C VAL A 60 0.43 4.52 -20.90
N ALA A 61 0.14 5.68 -21.50
CA ALA A 61 0.61 5.99 -22.85
C ALA A 61 2.14 6.01 -22.95
N ALA A 62 2.84 6.58 -21.98
CA ALA A 62 4.31 6.63 -21.98
C ALA A 62 4.97 5.26 -21.74
N HIS A 63 4.28 4.32 -21.08
CA HIS A 63 4.85 3.05 -20.62
C HIS A 63 4.21 1.82 -21.30
N HIS A 64 3.38 2.02 -22.34
CA HIS A 64 2.59 0.95 -22.98
C HIS A 64 3.43 -0.17 -23.63
N ASN A 65 4.66 0.13 -24.03
CA ASN A 65 5.56 -0.81 -24.72
C ASN A 65 6.75 -1.23 -23.85
N MET A 66 6.62 -1.20 -22.53
CA MET A 66 7.66 -1.76 -21.66
C MET A 66 7.67 -3.28 -21.78
N ILE A 67 8.70 -3.80 -22.43
CA ILE A 67 8.97 -5.24 -22.52
C ILE A 67 9.93 -5.58 -21.39
N GLN A 68 9.50 -6.48 -20.51
CA GLN A 68 10.39 -7.10 -19.53
C GLN A 68 10.92 -8.41 -20.11
N PRO A 69 12.23 -8.69 -20.04
CA PRO A 69 12.71 -10.05 -20.21
C PRO A 69 12.17 -10.88 -19.03
N GLU A 70 11.53 -12.02 -19.33
CA GLU A 70 11.05 -12.93 -18.28
C GLU A 70 12.25 -13.47 -17.49
N GLU A 71 12.23 -13.31 -16.16
CA GLU A 71 13.28 -13.82 -15.27
C GLU A 71 13.28 -15.36 -15.21
N ILE A 72 12.14 -15.98 -15.56
CA ILE A 72 11.98 -17.42 -15.75
C ILE A 72 11.29 -17.65 -17.09
N GLY A 73 12.10 -17.81 -18.13
CA GLY A 73 11.68 -18.23 -19.46
C GLY A 73 12.56 -19.37 -19.93
N GLY A 74 12.06 -20.60 -19.82
CA GLY A 74 12.68 -21.81 -20.34
C GLY A 74 11.66 -22.61 -21.14
N PRO A 75 12.10 -23.53 -22.02
CA PRO A 75 11.17 -24.42 -22.70
C PRO A 75 10.37 -25.22 -21.68
N LEU A 76 9.05 -25.33 -21.89
CA LEU A 76 8.16 -26.18 -21.09
C LEU A 76 8.78 -27.57 -21.02
N LEU A 77 9.05 -28.08 -19.82
CA LEU A 77 9.73 -29.39 -19.64
C LEU A 77 8.79 -30.58 -19.87
N GLY A 78 7.58 -30.35 -20.38
CA GLY A 78 6.60 -31.39 -20.70
C GLY A 78 5.93 -32.04 -19.48
N THR A 79 6.35 -31.71 -18.26
CA THR A 79 5.77 -32.21 -17.00
C THR A 79 4.83 -31.22 -16.32
N GLU A 80 4.58 -30.07 -16.94
CA GLU A 80 3.86 -28.93 -16.33
C GLU A 80 2.34 -29.01 -16.53
N LEU A 81 1.87 -29.87 -17.42
CA LEU A 81 0.47 -30.22 -17.57
C LEU A 81 0.27 -31.60 -16.94
N SER A 82 -0.35 -31.63 -15.77
CA SER A 82 -0.91 -32.88 -15.23
C SER A 82 -2.30 -33.10 -15.84
N ASP A 83 -2.60 -34.36 -16.16
CA ASP A 83 -3.91 -34.81 -16.67
C ASP A 83 -5.09 -34.38 -15.79
#